data_AF-A0A482WHQ6-F1
#
_entry.id   AF-A0A482WHQ6-F1
#
_cell.length_a   1.000
_cell.length_b   1.000
_cell.length_c   1.000
_cell.angle_alpha   90.00
_cell.angle_beta   90.00
_cell.angle_gamma   90.00
#
_symmetry.space_group_name_H-M   'P 1'
#
loop_
_entity.id
_entity.type
_entity.pdbx_description
1 polymer ?
#
loop_
_entity_poly.entity_id
_entity_poly.type
_entity_poly.pdbx_seq_one_letter_code
_entity_poly.pdbx_strand_id
1 'polypeptide(L)'
;MATRLLRLSSTVRNLSNRNSLSKLPKKWRSTAAAHAEVTVNSPPTTVTTLDSGLRVATEDSGSPTATIGLWIDAGSRFETEKNNGVAHFLEHMAFKVCLHSCPIIYF
;
A
#
# COMPACT_ATOMS: atom_id res chain seq x y z
N MET A 1 -37.17 1.44 -42.93
CA MET A 1 -38.54 1.84 -42.58
C MET A 1 -38.51 3.11 -41.75
N ALA A 2 -39.26 4.12 -42.21
CA ALA A 2 -39.83 5.29 -41.52
C ALA A 2 -38.94 6.19 -40.64
N THR A 3 -38.57 7.31 -41.26
CA THR A 3 -38.23 8.64 -40.76
C THR A 3 -39.14 9.22 -39.66
N ARG A 4 -38.57 9.93 -38.67
CA ARG A 4 -39.11 11.23 -38.18
C ARG A 4 -38.09 12.01 -37.33
N LEU A 5 -37.31 12.88 -37.97
CA LEU A 5 -36.50 13.88 -37.28
C LEU A 5 -37.44 14.99 -36.76
N LEU A 6 -37.50 15.14 -35.42
CA LEU A 6 -38.26 16.21 -34.79
C LEU A 6 -37.58 17.56 -35.10
N ARG A 7 -38.28 18.39 -35.87
CA ARG A 7 -37.89 19.74 -36.26
C ARG A 7 -37.94 20.63 -35.03
N LEU A 8 -36.81 20.86 -34.36
CA LEU A 8 -36.74 21.81 -33.25
C LEU A 8 -37.09 23.21 -33.77
N SER A 9 -38.15 23.81 -33.23
CA SER A 9 -38.60 25.14 -33.60
C SER A 9 -37.55 26.19 -33.22
N SER A 10 -37.48 27.24 -34.03
CA SER A 10 -36.57 28.39 -33.92
C SER A 10 -36.69 29.21 -32.62
N THR A 11 -37.55 28.82 -31.69
CA THR A 11 -37.76 29.46 -30.38
C THR A 11 -36.71 29.09 -29.33
N VAL A 12 -35.93 28.02 -29.51
CA VAL A 12 -34.88 27.61 -28.52
C VAL A 12 -33.55 28.35 -28.72
N ARG A 13 -33.37 29.09 -29.83
CA ARG A 13 -32.13 29.83 -30.13
C ARG A 13 -32.00 31.20 -29.43
N ASN A 14 -33.01 31.65 -28.69
CA ASN A 14 -33.01 32.99 -28.05
C ASN A 14 -32.62 33.03 -26.57
N LEU A 15 -32.10 31.92 -26.02
CA LEU A 15 -31.38 31.92 -24.73
C LEU A 15 -29.86 31.86 -24.92
N SER A 16 -29.39 32.30 -26.09
CA SER A 16 -27.99 32.67 -26.33
C SER A 16 -27.75 34.11 -25.82
N ASN A 17 -27.96 34.33 -24.51
CA ASN A 17 -27.49 35.56 -23.88
C ASN A 17 -26.05 35.33 -23.36
N ARG A 18 -25.14 36.12 -23.93
CA ARG A 18 -23.70 35.85 -24.05
C ARG A 18 -22.84 36.22 -22.84
N ASN A 19 -23.39 36.55 -21.66
CA ASN A 19 -22.58 37.18 -20.60
C ASN A 19 -22.80 36.60 -19.19
N SER A 20 -22.76 35.27 -19.02
CA SER A 20 -22.43 34.70 -17.70
C SER A 20 -21.88 33.28 -17.85
N LEU A 21 -20.61 33.18 -18.26
CA LEU A 21 -19.81 31.98 -18.05
C LEU A 21 -19.43 31.92 -16.56
N SER A 22 -20.38 31.55 -15.71
CA SER A 22 -20.02 31.07 -14.37
C SER A 22 -19.32 29.71 -14.56
N LYS A 23 -17.99 29.74 -14.66
CA LYS A 23 -17.14 28.55 -14.63
C LYS A 23 -17.43 27.83 -13.31
N LEU A 24 -18.30 26.82 -13.33
CA LEU A 24 -18.47 25.93 -12.19
C LEU A 24 -17.23 25.03 -12.15
N PRO A 25 -16.34 25.15 -11.16
CA PRO A 25 -15.25 24.20 -11.03
C PRO A 25 -15.88 22.84 -10.72
N LYS A 26 -15.71 21.86 -11.62
CA LYS A 26 -15.92 20.44 -11.31
C LYS A 26 -14.88 20.05 -10.26
N LYS A 27 -15.18 20.35 -9.00
CA LYS A 27 -14.38 19.94 -7.86
C LYS A 27 -14.71 18.48 -7.60
N TRP A 28 -13.97 17.59 -8.27
CA TRP A 28 -13.90 16.18 -7.90
C TRP A 28 -13.25 16.11 -6.52
N ARG A 29 -14.03 16.33 -5.47
CA ARG A 29 -13.61 15.97 -4.12
C ARG A 29 -13.61 14.45 -4.11
N SER A 30 -12.44 13.85 -4.28
CA SER A 30 -12.19 12.51 -3.77
C SER A 30 -12.59 12.54 -2.30
N THR A 31 -13.75 11.97 -1.98
CA THR A 31 -14.01 11.47 -0.63
C THR A 31 -13.13 10.23 -0.48
N ALA A 32 -11.82 10.42 -0.39
CA ALA A 32 -11.01 9.46 0.34
C ALA A 32 -11.60 9.53 1.74
N ALA A 33 -12.48 8.58 2.06
CA ALA A 33 -12.94 8.39 3.42
C ALA A 33 -11.66 8.36 4.25
N ALA A 34 -11.51 9.32 5.16
CA ALA A 34 -10.52 9.20 6.20
C ALA A 34 -10.84 7.84 6.83
N HIS A 35 -9.99 6.84 6.58
CA HIS A 35 -10.13 5.54 7.19
C HIS A 35 -10.11 5.81 8.68
N ALA A 36 -11.28 5.81 9.30
CA ALA A 36 -11.41 5.89 10.73
C ALA A 36 -10.60 4.70 11.24
N GLU A 37 -9.51 5.02 11.93
CA GLU A 37 -8.62 4.07 12.54
C GLU A 37 -9.45 3.27 13.54
N VAL A 38 -9.90 2.09 13.13
CA VAL A 38 -10.51 1.13 14.02
C VAL A 38 -9.38 0.59 14.86
N THR A 39 -9.04 1.28 15.96
CA THR A 39 -8.14 0.79 16.99
C THR A 39 -8.85 -0.34 17.74
N VAL A 40 -8.91 -1.52 17.13
CA VAL A 40 -9.29 -2.76 17.80
C VAL A 40 -8.18 -3.06 18.79
N ASN A 41 -8.39 -2.79 20.09
CA ASN A 41 -7.67 -3.31 21.27
C ASN A 41 -6.30 -3.97 21.01
N SER A 42 -5.37 -3.26 20.35
CA SER A 42 -4.03 -3.77 20.06
C SER A 42 -3.09 -3.12 21.06
N PRO A 43 -2.22 -3.90 21.73
CA PRO A 43 -1.21 -3.32 22.59
C PRO A 43 -0.34 -2.33 21.80
N PRO A 44 0.12 -1.23 22.43
CA PRO A 44 0.92 -0.22 21.75
C PRO A 44 2.26 -0.82 21.31
N THR A 45 2.57 -0.71 20.02
CA THR A 45 3.87 -1.13 19.49
C THR A 45 4.96 -0.13 19.90
N THR A 46 5.92 -0.57 20.69
CA THR A 46 7.08 0.24 21.07
C THR A 46 8.20 0.05 20.06
N VAL A 47 8.63 1.13 19.40
CA VAL A 47 9.74 1.10 18.43
C VAL A 47 10.96 1.76 19.05
N THR A 48 12.05 1.00 19.15
CA THR A 48 13.35 1.49 19.62
C THR A 48 14.37 1.42 18.48
N THR A 49 15.27 2.39 18.43
CA THR A 49 16.37 2.42 17.46
C THR A 49 17.68 2.30 18.22
N LEU A 50 18.43 1.23 17.94
CA LEU A 50 19.75 1.01 18.53
C LEU A 50 20.79 1.93 17.89
N ASP A 51 21.91 2.17 18.57
CA ASP A 51 23.04 2.97 18.05
C ASP A 51 23.62 2.43 16.74
N SER A 52 23.41 1.14 16.44
CA SER A 52 23.77 0.51 15.17
C SER A 52 22.85 0.88 14.00
N GLY A 53 21.75 1.60 14.27
CA GLY A 53 20.70 1.91 13.30
C GLY A 53 19.64 0.80 13.15
N LEU A 54 19.77 -0.32 13.87
CA LEU A 54 18.75 -1.37 13.88
C LEU A 54 17.49 -0.91 14.61
N ARG A 55 16.33 -1.17 14.02
CA ARG A 55 15.02 -0.88 14.62
C ARG A 55 14.46 -2.15 15.24
N VAL A 56 14.07 -2.06 16.51
CA VAL A 56 13.42 -3.14 17.25
C VAL A 56 12.02 -2.67 17.60
N ALA A 57 11.02 -3.32 17.02
CA ALA A 57 9.61 -3.10 17.33
C ALA A 57 9.12 -4.25 18.21
N THR A 58 8.56 -3.92 19.37
CA THR A 58 8.04 -4.90 20.33
C THR A 58 6.59 -4.59 20.68
N GLU A 59 5.79 -5.65 20.81
CA GLU A 59 4.40 -5.58 21.24
C GLU A 59 4.18 -6.67 22.31
N ASP A 60 3.69 -6.26 23.48
CA ASP A 60 3.37 -7.19 24.56
C ASP A 60 1.90 -7.60 24.46
N SER A 61 1.67 -8.85 24.08
CA SER A 61 0.34 -9.44 23.95
C SER A 61 -0.12 -10.18 25.21
N GLY A 62 0.72 -10.33 26.24
CA GLY A 62 0.44 -11.13 27.43
C GLY A 62 0.32 -12.64 27.20
N SER A 63 0.64 -13.13 25.98
CA SER A 63 0.63 -14.55 25.64
C SER A 63 1.88 -15.27 26.17
N PRO A 64 1.79 -16.55 26.56
CA PRO A 64 2.97 -17.36 26.88
C PRO A 64 3.82 -17.72 25.64
N THR A 65 3.31 -17.45 24.43
CA THR A 65 4.03 -17.66 23.17
C THR A 65 4.47 -16.33 22.58
N ALA A 66 5.65 -16.32 21.97
CA ALA A 66 6.19 -15.15 21.28
C ALA A 66 6.64 -15.55 19.87
N THR A 67 6.46 -14.62 18.92
CA THR A 67 7.00 -14.74 17.57
C THR A 67 8.06 -13.66 17.38
N ILE A 68 9.23 -14.06 16.91
CA ILE A 68 10.34 -13.14 16.61
C ILE A 68 10.62 -13.26 15.13
N GLY A 69 10.72 -12.11 14.45
CA GLY A 69 11.06 -12.03 13.04
C GLY A 69 12.14 -10.98 12.81
N LEU A 70 12.92 -11.16 11.75
CA LEU A 70 13.87 -10.19 11.25
C LEU A 70 13.43 -9.77 9.85
N TRP A 71 13.14 -8.48 9.68
CA TRP A 71 12.81 -7.90 8.38
C TRP A 71 14.00 -7.11 7.85
N ILE A 72 14.41 -7.42 6.63
CA ILE A 72 15.49 -6.74 5.92
C ILE A 72 14.86 -6.09 4.69
N ASP A 73 15.16 -4.80 4.47
CA ASP A 73 14.77 -4.10 3.25
C ASP A 73 15.68 -4.52 2.08
N ALA A 74 15.49 -5.75 1.62
CA ALA A 74 16.21 -6.36 0.52
C ALA A 74 15.28 -7.30 -0.27
N GLY A 75 15.59 -7.52 -1.55
CA GLY A 75 14.79 -8.39 -2.41
C GLY A 75 15.18 -8.24 -3.87
N SER A 76 14.47 -8.95 -4.75
CA SER A 76 14.76 -8.99 -6.21
C SER A 76 14.75 -7.62 -6.88
N ARG A 77 14.03 -6.63 -6.32
CA ARG A 77 14.07 -5.24 -6.79
C ARG A 77 15.47 -4.62 -6.77
N PHE A 78 16.32 -5.05 -5.84
CA PHE A 78 17.68 -4.57 -5.69
C PHE A 78 18.70 -5.44 -6.43
N GLU A 79 18.25 -6.41 -7.23
CA GLU A 79 19.10 -7.24 -8.05
C GLU A 79 19.44 -6.57 -9.39
N THR A 80 20.50 -7.08 -10.01
CA THR A 80 21.01 -6.77 -11.33
C THR A 80 20.94 -8.02 -12.19
N GLU A 81 21.15 -7.90 -13.50
CA GLU A 81 21.11 -9.04 -14.42
C GLU A 81 22.10 -10.16 -14.04
N LYS A 82 23.22 -9.82 -13.38
CA LYS A 82 24.27 -10.79 -13.00
C LYS A 82 23.95 -11.59 -11.73
N ASN A 83 23.10 -11.07 -10.85
CA ASN A 83 22.77 -11.68 -9.55
C ASN A 83 21.26 -11.90 -9.39
N ASN A 84 20.56 -12.03 -10.52
CA ASN A 84 19.14 -12.34 -10.56
C ASN A 84 18.86 -13.70 -9.89
N GLY A 85 17.92 -13.72 -8.94
CA GLY A 85 17.51 -14.92 -8.22
C GLY A 85 18.27 -15.18 -6.91
N VAL A 86 19.18 -14.29 -6.50
CA VAL A 86 19.91 -14.42 -5.23
C VAL A 86 18.97 -14.28 -4.02
N ALA A 87 17.96 -13.42 -4.08
CA ALA A 87 16.97 -13.25 -3.02
C ALA A 87 16.16 -14.54 -2.80
N HIS A 88 15.71 -15.18 -3.89
CA HIS A 88 14.99 -16.45 -3.82
C HIS A 88 15.89 -17.59 -3.33
N PHE A 89 17.15 -17.58 -3.76
CA PHE A 89 18.13 -18.56 -3.29
C PHE A 89 18.44 -18.40 -1.79
N LEU A 90 18.59 -17.16 -1.31
CA LEU A 90 18.85 -16.85 0.10
C LEU A 90 17.72 -17.33 1.01
N GLU A 91 16.46 -17.20 0.59
CA GLU A 91 15.30 -17.74 1.33
C GLU A 91 15.45 -19.26 1.61
N HIS A 92 15.93 -20.02 0.62
CA HIS A 92 16.10 -21.47 0.73
C HIS A 92 17.36 -21.89 1.50
N MET A 93 18.27 -20.95 1.75
CA MET A 93 19.56 -21.17 2.40
C MET A 93 19.62 -20.60 3.83
N ALA A 94 18.74 -19.65 4.17
CA ALA A 94 18.74 -18.93 5.46
C ALA A 94 18.72 -19.86 6.68
N PHE A 95 18.13 -21.05 6.57
CA PHE A 95 18.01 -22.03 7.66
C PHE A 95 18.91 -23.26 7.51
N LYS A 96 19.80 -23.31 6.50
CA LYS A 96 20.66 -24.49 6.23
C LYS A 96 22.08 -24.38 6.74
N VAL A 97 22.63 -23.16 6.84
CA VAL A 97 24.05 -22.96 7.12
C VAL A 97 24.23 -21.89 8.19
N CYS A 98 24.77 -22.29 9.34
CA CYS A 98 25.22 -21.39 10.39
C CYS A 98 26.55 -21.91 10.95
N LEU A 99 27.52 -21.02 11.14
CA LEU A 99 28.91 -21.36 11.50
C LEU A 99 29.05 -21.97 12.90
N HIS A 100 28.23 -21.56 13.87
CA HIS A 100 28.38 -21.95 15.27
C HIS A 100 27.26 -22.82 15.83
N SER A 101 26.13 -22.98 15.13
CA SER A 101 25.06 -23.96 15.37
C SER A 101 23.92 -23.70 14.39
N CYS A 102 23.53 -24.69 13.59
CA CYS A 102 22.38 -24.57 12.70
C CYS A 102 21.15 -25.22 13.35
N PRO A 103 20.19 -24.45 13.90
CA PRO A 103 18.90 -25.03 14.23
C PRO A 103 18.18 -25.34 12.91
N ILE A 104 17.98 -26.63 12.62
CA ILE A 104 17.09 -27.04 11.54
C ILE A 104 15.67 -26.77 12.06
N ILE A 105 15.10 -25.64 11.65
CA ILE A 105 13.69 -25.34 11.89
C ILE A 105 12.91 -26.16 10.84
N TYR A 106 12.34 -27.28 11.26
CA TYR A 106 11.31 -27.98 10.49
C TYR A 106 10.02 -27.16 10.63
N PHE A 107 9.45 -26.72 9.51
CA PHE A 107 8.06 -26.25 9.44
C PHE A 107 7.10 -27.41 9.68
#